data_AF-A0A3D5KIB2-F1
#
_entry.id   AF-A0A3D5KIB2-F1
#
_cell.length_a   1.000
_cell.length_b   1.000
_cell.length_c   1.000
_cell.angle_alpha   90.00
_cell.angle_beta   90.00
_cell.angle_gamma   90.00
#
_symmetry.space_group_name_H-M   'P 1'
#
loop_
_entity.id
_entity.type
_entity.pdbx_description
1 polymer ?
#
loop_
_entity_poly.entity_id
_entity_poly.type
_entity_poly.pdbx_seq_one_letter_code
_entity_poly.pdbx_strand_id
1 'polypeptide(L)' 'MKEEEPQNNFLKYSSLGLQLLFTIGVSAWLGLKADQYFELKFPAFLLTFTLLSFGGYMYKLYRSLNE' A
#
# COMPACT_ATOMS: atom_id res chain seq x y z
N MET A 1 -30.61 6.24 27.02
CA MET A 1 -29.21 6.13 27.47
C MET A 1 -28.49 5.39 26.37
N LYS A 2 -27.57 6.02 25.64
CA LYS A 2 -26.77 5.32 24.63
C LYS A 2 -25.66 4.62 25.41
N GLU A 3 -25.75 3.31 25.55
CA GLU A 3 -24.70 2.49 26.15
C GLU A 3 -23.41 2.71 25.36
N GLU A 4 -22.48 3.44 25.95
CA GLU A 4 -21.11 3.48 25.46
C GLU A 4 -20.50 2.11 25.78
N GLU A 5 -20.54 1.21 24.79
CA GLU A 5 -19.86 -0.07 24.85
C GLU A 5 -18.41 0.19 25.28
N PRO A 6 -17.86 -0.58 26.26
CA PRO A 6 -16.47 -0.42 26.66
C PRO A 6 -15.65 -0.62 25.39
N GLN A 7 -15.06 0.47 24.90
CA GLN A 7 -14.31 0.51 23.66
C GLN A 7 -13.18 -0.51 23.81
N ASN A 8 -13.45 -1.74 23.33
CA ASN A 8 -12.61 -2.90 23.51
C ASN A 8 -11.38 -2.66 22.65
N ASN A 9 -10.40 -1.95 23.22
CA ASN A 9 -9.18 -1.57 22.56
C ASN A 9 -8.49 -2.80 21.97
N PHE A 10 -8.64 -3.96 22.61
CA PHE A 10 -8.21 -5.25 22.11
C PHE A 10 -8.80 -5.63 20.74
N LEU A 11 -10.13 -5.49 20.56
CA LEU A 11 -10.79 -5.71 19.27
C LEU A 11 -10.32 -4.69 18.22
N LYS A 12 -10.06 -3.44 18.63
CA LYS A 12 -9.55 -2.38 17.76
C LYS A 12 -8.11 -2.64 17.28
N TYR A 13 -7.24 -3.18 18.13
CA TYR A 13 -5.89 -3.59 17.74
C TYR A 13 -5.90 -4.84 16.86
N SER A 14 -6.80 -5.78 17.15
CA SER A 14 -6.98 -6.97 16.32
C SER A 14 -7.47 -6.61 14.91
N SER A 15 -8.44 -5.70 14.80
CA SER A 15 -8.92 -5.22 13.49
C SER A 15 -7.88 -4.42 12.73
N LEU A 16 -7.08 -3.57 13.40
CA LEU A 16 -5.95 -2.87 12.78
C LEU A 16 -4.87 -3.85 12.28
N GLY A 17 -4.52 -4.85 13.08
CA GLY A 17 -3.56 -5.89 12.69
C GLY A 17 -4.05 -6.72 11.50
N LEU A 18 -5.33 -7.12 11.51
CA LEU A 18 -5.97 -7.79 10.39
C LEU A 18 -6.04 -6.90 9.14
N GLN A 19 -6.34 -5.61 9.29
CA GLN A 19 -6.37 -4.66 8.19
C GLN A 19 -4.97 -4.51 7.54
N LEU A 20 -3.92 -4.42 8.35
CA LEU A 20 -2.54 -4.37 7.86
C LEU A 20 -2.15 -5.67 7.15
N LEU A 21 -2.40 -6.82 7.78
CA LEU A 21 -2.14 -8.14 7.18
C LEU A 21 -2.91 -8.33 5.87
N PHE A 22 -4.17 -7.92 5.83
CA PHE A 22 -5.00 -7.99 4.64
C PHE A 22 -4.47 -7.07 3.54
N THR A 23 -4.08 -5.84 3.88
CA THR A 23 -3.52 -4.88 2.91
C THR A 23 -2.21 -5.37 2.33
N ILE A 24 -1.30 -5.88 3.17
CA ILE A 24 -0.01 -6.44 2.74
C ILE A 24 -0.23 -7.71 1.92
N GLY A 25 -1.12 -8.60 2.36
CA GLY A 25 -1.46 -9.84 1.66
C GLY A 25 -2.05 -9.57 0.28
N VAL A 26 -3.02 -8.65 0.18
CA VAL A 26 -3.66 -8.29 -1.10
C VAL A 26 -2.69 -7.56 -2.02
N SER A 27 -1.87 -6.65 -1.51
CA SER A 27 -0.88 -5.93 -2.33
C SER A 27 0.23 -6.85 -2.84
N ALA A 28 0.77 -7.73 -1.98
CA ALA A 28 1.76 -8.74 -2.39
C ALA A 28 1.17 -9.72 -3.40
N TRP A 29 -0.07 -10.20 -3.17
CA TRP A 29 -0.74 -11.09 -4.10
C TRP A 29 -1.01 -10.41 -5.44
N LEU A 30 -1.50 -9.16 -5.46
CA LEU A 30 -1.69 -8.40 -6.69
C LEU A 30 -0.37 -8.15 -7.43
N GLY A 31 0.72 -7.86 -6.73
CA GLY A 31 2.05 -7.68 -7.33
C GLY A 31 2.56 -8.98 -7.98
N LEU A 32 2.50 -10.09 -7.24
CA LEU A 32 2.88 -11.40 -7.77
C LEU A 32 2.00 -11.84 -8.92
N LYS A 33 0.68 -11.61 -8.84
CA LYS A 33 -0.25 -11.97 -9.90
C LYS A 33 -0.08 -11.07 -11.12
N ALA A 34 0.24 -9.79 -10.96
CA ALA A 34 0.58 -8.91 -12.07
C ALA A 34 1.86 -9.39 -12.75
N ASP A 35 2.92 -9.67 -11.99
CA ASP A 35 4.17 -10.19 -12.55
C ASP A 35 3.98 -11.56 -13.23
N GLN A 36 3.16 -12.46 -12.67
CA GLN A 36 2.82 -13.75 -13.29
C GLN A 36 1.89 -13.64 -14.49
N TYR A 37 0.85 -12.80 -14.44
CA TYR A 37 -0.12 -12.65 -15.54
C TYR A 37 0.52 -12.10 -16.80
N PHE A 38 1.57 -11.30 -16.65
CA PHE A 38 2.34 -10.81 -17.79
C PHE A 38 3.43 -11.80 -18.25
N GLU A 39 3.71 -12.88 -17.52
CA GLU A 39 4.77 -13.88 -17.81
C GLU A 39 6.13 -13.24 -18.17
N LEU A 40 6.35 -12.00 -17.74
CA LEU A 40 7.53 -11.25 -18.12
C LEU A 40 8.70 -11.78 -17.29
N LYS A 41 9.69 -12.38 -17.95
CA LYS A 41 11.02 -12.64 -17.36
C LYS A 41 11.68 -11.38 -16.79
N PHE A 42 11.13 -10.21 -17.09
CA PHE A 42 11.63 -8.90 -16.71
C PHE A 42 10.58 -8.19 -15.83
N PRO A 43 10.92 -7.72 -14.61
CA PRO A 43 9.97 -7.19 -13.63
C PRO A 43 9.45 -5.79 -14.00
N ALA A 44 8.66 -5.71 -15.07
CA ALA A 44 8.22 -4.44 -15.67
C ALA A 44 7.28 -3.64 -14.76
N PHE A 45 6.46 -4.31 -13.95
CA PHE A 45 5.56 -3.63 -13.01
C PHE A 45 6.34 -2.95 -11.88
N LEU A 46 7.32 -3.66 -11.32
CA LEU A 46 8.28 -3.10 -10.36
C LEU A 46 9.03 -1.91 -10.96
N LEU A 47 9.48 -2.02 -12.22
CA LEU A 47 10.17 -0.95 -12.94
C LEU A 47 9.28 0.28 -13.17
N THR A 48 8.02 0.06 -13.56
CA THR A 48 7.03 1.14 -13.79
C THR A 48 6.66 1.81 -12.48
N PHE A 49 6.47 1.05 -11.40
CA PHE A 49 6.18 1.57 -10.07
C PHE A 49 7.36 2.35 -9.50
N THR A 50 8.59 1.88 -9.74
CA THR A 50 9.82 2.58 -9.38
C THR A 50 9.96 3.88 -10.17
N LEU A 51 9.72 3.86 -11.49
CA LEU A 51 9.72 5.05 -12.33
C LEU A 51 8.65 6.06 -11.93
N LEU A 52 7.42 5.61 -11.65
CA LEU A 52 6.32 6.46 -11.17
C LEU A 52 6.63 7.06 -9.81
N SER A 53 7.15 6.27 -8.87
CA SER A 53 7.53 6.74 -7.54
C SER A 53 8.66 7.77 -7.63
N PHE A 54 9.67 7.49 -8.44
CA PHE A 54 10.79 8.39 -8.69
C PHE A 54 10.33 9.71 -9.33
N GLY A 55 9.50 9.64 -10.38
CA GLY A 55 8.93 10.82 -11.04
C GLY A 55 8.03 11.64 -10.12
N GLY A 56 7.17 10.98 -9.33
CA GLY A 56 6.33 11.63 -8.34
C GLY A 56 7.13 12.31 -7.23
N TYR A 57 8.24 11.70 -6.80
CA TYR A 57 9.13 12.28 -5.81
C TYR A 57 9.88 13.50 -6.37
N MET A 58 10.38 13.41 -7.61
CA MET A 58 10.99 14.54 -8.31
C MET A 58 10.01 15.70 -8.49
N TYR A 59 8.75 15.42 -8.84
CA TYR A 59 7.72 16.45 -8.93
C TYR A 59 7.45 17.12 -7.58
N LYS A 60 7.34 16.33 -6.50
CA LYS A 60 7.20 16.87 -5.13
C LYS A 60 8.39 17.72 -4.73
N LEU A 61 9.61 17.27 -5.01
CA LEU A 61 10.84 18.00 -4.69
C LEU A 61 10.92 19.32 -5.46
N TYR A 62 10.63 19.29 -6.77
CA TYR A 62 10.59 20.50 -7.58
C TYR A 62 9.55 21.49 -7.04
N ARG A 63 8.36 21.00 -6.71
CA ARG A 63 7.31 21.84 -6.13
C ARG A 63 7.70 22.39 -4.77
N SER A 64 8.39 21.63 -3.91
CA SER A 64 8.81 22.12 -2.59
C SER A 64 10.00 23.08 -2.64
N LEU A 65 10.79 23.07 -3.72
CA LEU A 65 11.93 23.98 -3.92
C LEU A 65 11.51 25.29 -4.58
N ASN A 66 10.38 25.29 -5.28
CA ASN A 66 9.80 26.46 -5.94
C ASN A 66 8.62 27.04 -5.14
N GLU A 67 8.52 26.71 -3.85
CA GLU A 67 7.68 27.40 -2.86
C GLU A 67 8.51 28.33 -1.98
#